data_AF-A0A7S6M5Y4-F1
#
_entry.id   AF-A0A7S6M5Y4-F1
#
_cell.length_a   1.000
_cell.length_b   1.000
_cell.length_c   1.000
_cell.angle_alpha   90.00
_cell.angle_beta   90.00
_cell.angle_gamma   90.00
#
_symmetry.space_group_name_H-M   'P 1'
#
loop_
_entity.id
_entity.type
_entity.pdbx_description
1 polymer ?
#
loop_
_entity_poly.entity_id
_entity_poly.type
_entity_poly.pdbx_seq_one_letter_code
_entity_poly.pdbx_strand_id
1 'polypeptide(L)'
;MTLVRIASLVGVSLLVMVSNFVVSILYMVVYGHVINPGHPKNFYDEHIKVAAPYCSIVAGVPLMFLAGYWVAGWAGSQGPIGVKAALVVWLGYAVIDLGIVLAAGAKECIPAKMWMLVAASLVTKLAAAYGGGLVAARNAA
;
A
#
# COMPACT_ATOMS: atom_id res chain seq x y z
N MET A 1 14.67 -18.52 -3.60
CA MET A 1 13.50 -18.51 -2.69
C MET A 1 12.60 -19.67 -3.07
N THR A 2 12.01 -20.38 -2.10
CA THR A 2 11.06 -21.46 -2.39
C THR A 2 9.71 -20.90 -2.85
N LEU A 3 8.94 -21.67 -3.62
CA LEU A 3 7.63 -21.25 -4.13
C LEU A 3 6.65 -20.88 -3.00
N VAL A 4 6.68 -21.66 -1.90
CA VAL A 4 5.91 -21.39 -0.67
C VAL A 4 6.24 -20.01 -0.11
N ARG A 5 7.53 -19.64 -0.08
CA ARG A 5 7.96 -18.34 0.46
C ARG A 5 7.51 -17.19 -0.42
N ILE A 6 7.57 -17.33 -1.74
CA ILE A 6 7.04 -16.33 -2.67
C ILE A 6 5.54 -16.15 -2.46
N ALA A 7 4.78 -17.25 -2.33
CA ALA A 7 3.35 -17.19 -2.03
C ALA A 7 3.06 -16.47 -0.70
N SER A 8 3.87 -16.71 0.35
CA SER A 8 3.75 -15.97 1.61
C SER A 8 4.02 -14.47 1.46
N LEU A 9 5.02 -14.07 0.66
CA LEU A 9 5.32 -12.66 0.38
C LEU A 9 4.18 -11.96 -0.36
N VAL A 10 3.59 -12.64 -1.35
CA VAL A 10 2.38 -12.16 -2.04
C VAL A 10 1.20 -12.06 -1.07
N GLY A 11 1.07 -13.01 -0.13
CA GLY A 11 0.10 -12.93 0.95
C GLY A 11 0.28 -11.68 1.82
N VAL A 12 1.52 -11.30 2.13
CA VAL A 12 1.82 -10.04 2.84
C VAL A 12 1.41 -8.83 1.99
N SER A 13 1.68 -8.84 0.67
CA SER A 13 1.22 -7.78 -0.23
C SER A 13 -0.30 -7.58 -0.18
N LEU A 14 -1.06 -8.68 -0.19
CA LEU A 14 -2.52 -8.65 -0.07
C LEU A 14 -2.95 -8.09 1.29
N LEU A 15 -2.30 -8.50 2.39
CA LEU A 15 -2.58 -7.97 3.72
C LEU A 15 -2.34 -6.46 3.81
N VAL A 16 -1.25 -5.96 3.23
CA VAL A 16 -0.97 -4.51 3.16
C VAL A 16 -2.08 -3.80 2.39
N MET A 17 -2.53 -4.36 1.27
CA MET A 17 -3.58 -3.77 0.46
C MET A 17 -4.93 -3.72 1.17
N VAL A 18 -5.34 -4.82 1.81
CA VAL A 18 -6.55 -4.85 2.65
C VAL A 18 -6.45 -3.85 3.80
N SER A 19 -5.30 -3.77 4.46
CA SER A 19 -5.09 -2.82 5.55
C SER A 19 -5.22 -1.37 5.07
N ASN A 20 -4.63 -1.06 3.91
CA ASN A 20 -4.71 0.28 3.31
C ASN A 20 -6.16 0.66 2.93
N PHE A 21 -6.93 -0.31 2.45
CA PHE A 21 -8.36 -0.15 2.20
C PHE A 21 -9.16 0.10 3.49
N VAL A 22 -8.90 -0.67 4.56
CA VAL A 22 -9.54 -0.48 5.87
C VAL A 22 -9.25 0.91 6.44
N VAL A 23 -8.01 1.40 6.35
CA VAL A 23 -7.66 2.76 6.80
C VAL A 23 -8.43 3.83 6.02
N SER A 24 -8.63 3.63 4.72
CA SER A 24 -9.42 4.55 3.90
C SER A 24 -10.90 4.58 4.32
N ILE A 25 -11.47 3.42 4.70
CA ILE A 25 -12.83 3.35 5.26
C ILE A 25 -12.90 4.08 6.61
N LEU A 26 -11.96 3.81 7.51
CA LEU A 26 -11.92 4.45 8.83
C LEU A 26 -11.82 5.97 8.73
N TYR A 27 -11.02 6.48 7.79
CA TYR A 27 -10.95 7.92 7.51
C TYR A 27 -12.34 8.49 7.16
N MET A 28 -13.09 7.83 6.29
CA MET A 28 -14.43 8.30 5.90
C MET A 28 -15.43 8.21 7.04
N VAL A 29 -15.34 7.20 7.90
CA VAL A 29 -16.18 7.09 9.11
C VAL A 29 -15.92 8.27 10.05
N VAL A 30 -14.64 8.57 10.32
CA VAL A 30 -14.23 9.71 11.16
C VAL A 30 -14.63 11.03 10.50
N TYR A 31 -14.44 11.18 9.20
CA TYR A 31 -14.81 12.38 8.46
C TYR A 31 -16.32 12.64 8.53
N GLY A 32 -17.14 11.60 8.33
CA GLY A 32 -18.60 11.72 8.36
C GLY A 32 -19.21 11.91 9.75
N HIS A 33 -18.57 11.42 10.82
CA HIS A 33 -19.12 11.54 12.19
C HIS A 33 -18.53 12.71 12.98
N VAL A 34 -17.25 13.02 12.78
CA VAL A 34 -16.50 13.94 13.65
C VAL A 34 -16.14 15.24 12.93
N ILE A 35 -15.69 15.17 11.68
CA ILE A 35 -15.12 16.35 10.99
C ILE A 35 -16.22 17.19 10.35
N ASN A 36 -17.09 16.57 9.55
CA ASN A 36 -18.15 17.31 8.87
C ASN A 36 -19.44 16.47 8.81
N PRO A 37 -20.14 16.32 9.96
CA PRO A 37 -21.39 15.58 10.02
C PRO A 37 -22.56 16.32 9.36
N GLY A 38 -23.63 15.59 9.05
CA GLY A 38 -24.92 16.15 8.65
C GLY A 38 -25.08 16.44 7.14
N HIS A 39 -24.16 15.99 6.29
CA HIS A 39 -24.29 16.18 4.84
C HIS A 39 -25.01 14.99 4.17
N PRO A 40 -25.68 15.20 3.02
CA PRO A 40 -26.30 14.12 2.27
C PRO A 40 -25.25 13.16 1.72
N LYS A 41 -25.62 11.89 1.53
CA LYS A 41 -24.71 10.81 1.11
C LYS A 41 -23.87 11.14 -0.12
N ASN A 42 -24.46 11.81 -1.12
CA ASN A 42 -23.76 12.25 -2.33
C ASN A 42 -22.53 13.14 -2.05
N PHE A 43 -22.56 13.95 -0.99
CA PHE A 43 -21.42 14.80 -0.64
C PHE A 43 -20.20 13.96 -0.21
N TYR A 44 -20.43 12.91 0.59
CA TYR A 44 -19.35 12.00 1.01
C TYR A 44 -18.88 11.11 -0.15
N ASP A 45 -19.78 10.70 -1.04
CA ASP A 45 -19.45 9.91 -2.24
C ASP A 45 -18.62 10.70 -3.26
N GLU A 46 -18.76 12.03 -3.33
CA GLU A 46 -17.87 12.88 -4.11
C GLU A 46 -16.53 13.13 -3.40
N HIS A 47 -16.57 13.35 -2.08
CA HIS A 47 -15.36 13.59 -1.30
C HIS A 47 -14.42 12.38 -1.32
N ILE A 48 -14.95 11.16 -1.19
CA ILE A 48 -14.14 9.94 -1.16
C ILE A 48 -13.36 9.72 -2.46
N LYS A 49 -13.91 10.12 -3.62
CA LYS A 49 -13.21 10.01 -4.92
C LYS A 49 -11.93 10.82 -4.96
N VAL A 50 -11.90 11.95 -4.27
CA VAL A 50 -10.72 12.81 -4.16
C VAL A 50 -9.84 12.35 -3.00
N ALA A 51 -10.41 12.00 -1.85
CA ALA A 51 -9.67 11.69 -0.63
C ALA A 51 -9.00 10.31 -0.64
N ALA A 52 -9.61 9.30 -1.29
CA ALA A 52 -9.12 7.92 -1.27
C ALA A 52 -7.69 7.76 -1.83
N PRO A 53 -7.31 8.39 -2.96
CA PRO A 53 -5.92 8.37 -3.45
C PRO A 53 -4.91 8.91 -2.44
N TYR A 54 -5.24 9.99 -1.72
CA TYR A 54 -4.36 10.58 -0.72
C TYR A 54 -4.26 9.72 0.54
N CYS A 55 -5.38 9.18 1.01
CA CYS A 55 -5.40 8.26 2.16
C CYS A 55 -4.50 7.05 1.91
N SER A 56 -4.56 6.49 0.69
CA SER A 56 -3.72 5.36 0.28
C SER A 56 -2.21 5.69 0.30
N ILE A 57 -1.82 6.94 0.05
CA ILE A 57 -0.41 7.36 0.12
C ILE A 57 0.00 7.51 1.59
N VAL A 58 -0.77 8.26 2.37
CA VAL A 58 -0.45 8.56 3.78
C VAL A 58 -0.42 7.30 4.64
N ALA A 59 -1.41 6.42 4.49
CA ALA A 59 -1.49 5.16 5.24
C ALA A 59 -0.60 4.07 4.63
N GLY A 60 -0.50 4.03 3.31
CA GLY A 60 0.26 3.01 2.61
C GLY A 60 1.77 3.09 2.83
N VAL A 61 2.33 4.28 3.06
CA VAL A 61 3.77 4.45 3.32
C VAL A 61 4.19 3.76 4.64
N PRO A 62 3.59 4.06 5.81
CA PRO A 62 3.89 3.35 7.05
C PRO A 62 3.63 1.84 6.96
N LEU A 63 2.50 1.44 6.37
CA LEU A 63 2.16 0.01 6.23
C LEU A 63 3.20 -0.74 5.40
N MET A 64 3.65 -0.13 4.30
CA MET A 64 4.66 -0.75 3.43
C MET A 64 6.04 -0.79 4.08
N PHE A 65 6.40 0.24 4.85
CA PHE A 65 7.61 0.21 5.68
C PHE A 65 7.58 -0.94 6.69
N LEU A 66 6.49 -1.06 7.44
CA LEU A 66 6.30 -2.12 8.43
C LEU A 66 6.31 -3.51 7.79
N ALA A 67 5.68 -3.67 6.63
CA ALA A 67 5.72 -4.94 5.89
C ALA A 67 7.14 -5.29 5.44
N GLY A 68 7.90 -4.32 4.92
CA GLY A 68 9.30 -4.50 4.54
C GLY A 68 10.18 -4.87 5.74
N TYR A 69 10.00 -4.19 6.87
CA TYR A 69 10.69 -4.49 8.12
C TYR A 69 10.37 -5.89 8.64
N TRP A 70 9.09 -6.26 8.67
CA TRP A 70 8.63 -7.54 9.21
C TRP A 70 9.17 -8.72 8.40
N VAL A 71 9.04 -8.66 7.07
CA VAL A 71 9.44 -9.73 6.15
C VAL A 71 10.96 -9.90 6.07
N ALA A 72 11.70 -8.80 6.17
CA ALA A 72 13.15 -8.84 6.25
C ALA A 72 13.66 -9.43 7.58
N GLY A 73 12.85 -9.37 8.65
CA GLY A 73 13.13 -10.02 9.93
C GLY A 73 12.79 -11.51 10.00
N TRP A 74 12.19 -12.11 8.97
CA TRP A 74 11.86 -13.53 8.97
C TRP A 74 13.13 -14.42 9.00
N ALA A 75 13.00 -15.61 9.62
CA ALA A 75 14.08 -16.59 9.65
C ALA A 75 14.57 -16.92 8.22
N GLY A 76 15.88 -16.77 7.98
CA GLY A 76 16.49 -16.94 6.67
C GLY A 76 16.29 -15.76 5.69
N SER A 77 15.85 -14.59 6.16
CA SER A 77 15.84 -13.30 5.43
C SER A 77 16.98 -12.36 5.87
N GLN A 78 17.99 -12.83 6.60
CA GLN A 78 19.01 -11.95 7.17
C GLN A 78 19.86 -11.26 6.08
N GLY A 79 20.30 -10.04 6.37
CA GLY A 79 21.17 -9.26 5.49
C GLY A 79 20.53 -8.93 4.12
N PRO A 80 21.25 -9.09 2.99
CA PRO A 80 20.78 -8.68 1.66
C PRO A 80 19.52 -9.42 1.19
N ILE A 81 19.22 -10.60 1.76
CA ILE A 81 18.07 -11.42 1.37
C ILE A 81 16.76 -10.78 1.85
N GLY A 82 16.77 -10.10 2.99
CA GLY A 82 15.58 -9.46 3.57
C GLY A 82 15.11 -8.28 2.76
N VAL A 83 16.06 -7.48 2.25
CA VAL A 83 15.75 -6.38 1.31
C VAL A 83 15.11 -6.93 0.03
N LYS A 84 15.63 -8.03 -0.52
CA LYS A 84 15.01 -8.69 -1.68
C LYS A 84 13.59 -9.15 -1.37
N ALA A 85 13.35 -9.71 -0.18
CA ALA A 85 12.02 -10.12 0.25
C ALA A 85 11.04 -8.93 0.35
N ALA A 86 11.48 -7.80 0.91
CA ALA A 86 10.69 -6.56 0.96
C ALA A 86 10.36 -6.02 -0.44
N LEU A 87 11.31 -6.08 -1.39
CA LEU A 87 11.08 -5.68 -2.78
C LEU A 87 10.07 -6.60 -3.50
N VAL A 88 10.07 -7.91 -3.20
CA VAL A 88 9.06 -8.83 -3.73
C VAL A 88 7.67 -8.51 -3.19
N VAL A 89 7.55 -8.14 -1.91
CA VAL A 89 6.26 -7.67 -1.33
C VAL A 89 5.78 -6.42 -2.05
N TRP A 90 6.66 -5.44 -2.24
CA TRP A 90 6.32 -4.23 -3.00
C TRP A 90 5.91 -4.55 -4.43
N LEU A 91 6.64 -5.43 -5.12
CA LEU A 91 6.33 -5.81 -6.50
C LEU A 91 4.97 -6.49 -6.60
N GLY A 92 4.69 -7.43 -5.68
CA GLY A 92 3.38 -8.07 -5.59
C GLY A 92 2.27 -7.07 -5.37
N TYR A 93 2.46 -6.12 -4.44
CA TYR A 93 1.50 -5.04 -4.21
C TYR A 93 1.32 -4.20 -5.47
N ALA A 94 2.40 -3.76 -6.12
CA ALA A 94 2.37 -2.88 -7.27
C ALA A 94 1.64 -3.51 -8.45
N VAL A 95 1.86 -4.80 -8.73
CA VAL A 95 1.16 -5.53 -9.80
C VAL A 95 -0.33 -5.62 -9.52
N ILE A 96 -0.71 -5.93 -8.27
CA ILE A 96 -2.13 -6.06 -7.91
C ILE A 96 -2.82 -4.69 -7.94
N ASP A 97 -2.20 -3.66 -7.35
CA ASP A 97 -2.71 -2.29 -7.29
C ASP A 97 -2.88 -1.70 -8.69
N LEU A 98 -1.87 -1.84 -9.55
CA LEU A 98 -1.94 -1.41 -10.95
C LEU A 98 -3.04 -2.17 -11.71
N GLY A 99 -3.17 -3.48 -11.47
CA GLY A 99 -4.23 -4.30 -12.04
C GLY A 99 -5.62 -3.80 -11.66
N ILE A 100 -5.83 -3.43 -10.39
CA ILE A 100 -7.09 -2.86 -9.90
C ILE A 100 -7.35 -1.49 -10.53
N VAL A 101 -6.35 -0.61 -10.57
CA VAL A 101 -6.48 0.73 -11.18
C VAL A 101 -6.81 0.63 -12.66
N LEU A 102 -6.11 -0.24 -13.40
CA LEU A 102 -6.37 -0.48 -14.82
C LEU A 102 -7.76 -1.08 -15.05
N ALA A 103 -8.18 -2.06 -14.24
CA ALA A 103 -9.51 -2.65 -14.35
C ALA A 103 -10.63 -1.65 -14.01
N ALA A 104 -10.43 -0.79 -13.01
CA ALA A 104 -11.38 0.25 -12.64
C ALA A 104 -11.46 1.35 -13.71
N GLY A 105 -10.33 1.78 -14.25
CA GLY A 105 -10.25 2.79 -15.31
C GLY A 105 -10.48 2.27 -16.72
N ALA A 106 -10.67 0.98 -16.93
CA ALA A 106 -11.03 0.43 -18.24
C ALA A 106 -12.41 0.92 -18.72
N LYS A 107 -13.28 1.37 -17.78
CA LYS A 107 -14.62 1.89 -18.08
C LYS A 107 -14.67 3.42 -18.19
N GLU A 108 -13.76 4.12 -17.51
CA GLU A 108 -13.71 5.57 -17.44
C GLU A 108 -12.27 6.02 -17.71
N CYS A 109 -12.05 6.81 -18.78
CA CYS A 109 -10.72 7.31 -19.15
C CYS A 109 -10.00 7.92 -17.91
N ILE A 110 -8.90 7.30 -17.47
CA ILE A 110 -8.16 7.72 -16.28
C ILE A 110 -7.51 9.09 -16.55
N PRO A 111 -7.82 10.15 -15.77
CA PRO A 111 -7.20 11.45 -15.98
C PRO A 111 -5.70 11.41 -15.66
N ALA A 112 -4.89 12.19 -16.40
CA ALA A 112 -3.43 12.22 -16.24
C ALA A 112 -2.96 12.49 -14.79
N LYS A 113 -3.71 13.29 -14.03
CA LYS A 113 -3.44 13.55 -12.60
C LYS A 113 -3.47 12.27 -11.75
N MET A 114 -4.35 11.32 -12.06
CA MET A 114 -4.46 10.07 -11.33
C MET A 114 -3.25 9.17 -11.59
N TRP A 115 -2.73 9.15 -12.82
CA TRP A 115 -1.48 8.46 -13.14
C TRP A 115 -0.27 9.01 -12.37
N MET A 116 -0.19 10.33 -12.20
CA MET A 116 0.85 10.93 -11.35
C MET A 116 0.71 10.50 -9.88
N LEU A 117 -0.52 10.42 -9.36
CA LEU A 117 -0.76 9.95 -7.98
C LEU A 117 -0.42 8.47 -7.81
N VAL A 118 -0.72 7.63 -8.80
CA VAL A 118 -0.34 6.21 -8.80
C VAL A 118 1.18 6.08 -8.82
N ALA A 119 1.88 6.81 -9.70
CA ALA A 119 3.33 6.79 -9.76
C ALA A 119 3.96 7.25 -8.43
N ALA A 120 3.48 8.37 -7.86
CA ALA A 120 3.94 8.86 -6.56
C ALA A 120 3.67 7.85 -5.43
N SER A 121 2.49 7.21 -5.43
CA SER A 121 2.13 6.15 -4.49
C SER A 121 3.07 4.95 -4.58
N LEU A 122 3.35 4.46 -5.78
CA LEU A 122 4.24 3.32 -6.00
C LEU A 122 5.69 3.63 -5.60
N VAL A 123 6.20 4.80 -5.95
CA VAL A 123 7.56 5.23 -5.61
C VAL A 123 7.73 5.42 -4.10
N THR A 124 6.77 6.06 -3.43
CA THR A 124 6.82 6.26 -1.98
C THR A 124 6.73 4.93 -1.22
N LYS A 125 5.87 4.01 -1.67
CA LYS A 125 5.78 2.64 -1.13
C LYS A 125 7.06 1.83 -1.41
N LEU A 126 7.72 2.03 -2.55
CA LEU A 126 8.99 1.37 -2.87
C LEU A 126 10.06 1.80 -1.88
N ALA A 127 10.21 3.11 -1.70
CA ALA A 127 11.16 3.69 -0.75
C ALA A 127 10.86 3.21 0.68
N ALA A 128 9.59 3.12 1.06
CA ALA A 128 9.17 2.61 2.36
C ALA A 128 9.52 1.13 2.56
N ALA A 129 9.16 0.25 1.62
CA ALA A 129 9.49 -1.18 1.68
C ALA A 129 11.00 -1.40 1.77
N TYR A 130 11.75 -0.69 0.92
CA TYR A 130 13.20 -0.77 0.88
C TYR A 130 13.83 -0.28 2.20
N GLY A 131 13.35 0.87 2.72
CA GLY A 131 13.79 1.42 4.01
C GLY A 131 13.51 0.47 5.17
N GLY A 132 12.30 -0.11 5.23
CA GLY A 132 11.94 -1.09 6.25
C GLY A 132 12.84 -2.33 6.19
N GLY A 133 13.07 -2.84 4.99
CA GLY A 133 13.97 -3.96 4.75
C GLY A 133 15.42 -3.67 5.16
N LEU A 134 15.93 -2.47 4.88
CA LEU A 134 17.27 -2.04 5.30
C LEU A 134 17.40 -1.94 6.82
N VAL A 135 16.42 -1.37 7.51
CA VAL A 135 16.45 -1.25 8.97
C VAL A 135 16.46 -2.63 9.63
N ALA A 136 15.62 -3.56 9.17
CA ALA A 136 15.63 -4.93 9.65
C ALA A 136 16.96 -5.65 9.37
N ALA A 137 17.53 -5.46 8.17
CA ALA A 137 18.82 -6.06 7.81
C ALA A 137 19.98 -5.54 8.67
N ARG A 138 19.95 -4.26 9.06
CA ARG A 138 20.95 -3.65 9.96
C ARG A 138 20.82 -4.14 11.39
N ASN A 139 19.60 -4.37 11.87
CA ASN A 139 19.36 -4.86 13.24
C ASN A 139 19.70 -6.35 13.41
N ALA A 140 19.91 -7.08 12.32
CA ALA A 140 20.26 -8.50 12.31
C ALA A 140 21.77 -8.75 12.07
N ALA A 141 22.57 -7.69 11.89
CA ALA A 141 24.03 -7.72 11.75
C ALA A 141 24.69 -7.41 13.11
#